data_AF-A0A3N6ASB5-F1
#
_entry.id   AF-A0A3N6ASB5-F1
#
_cell.length_a   1.000
_cell.length_b   1.000
_cell.length_c   1.000
_cell.angle_alpha   90.00
_cell.angle_beta   90.00
_cell.angle_gamma   90.00
#
_symmetry.space_group_name_H-M   'P 1'
#
loop_
_entity.id
_entity.type
_entity.pdbx_description
1 polymer ?
#
loop_
_entity_poly.entity_id
_entity_poly.type
_entity_poly.pdbx_seq_one_letter_code
_entity_poly.pdbx_strand_id
1 'polypeptide(L)'
;MIEKSPCLWKRFCLLLHGLRNMSKPSDNGKNEGFTLLEVMIAFSIIAIVITTLWGLHSKTVYLNLNSQFDTQAPFLAEVKMAQIVENIEKYQEAEEGDFGEDFPGYAWQSSVSNVESETLGDLSEKLKKIEVTIGFNDGEFNYSIISYRLLQE
;
A
#
# COMPACT_ATOMS: atom_id res chain seq x y z
N MET A 1 19.88 -35.82 17.38
CA MET A 1 18.95 -36.81 17.94
C MET A 1 17.55 -36.48 17.45
N ILE A 2 17.16 -37.00 16.27
CA ILE A 2 15.77 -36.97 15.79
C ILE A 2 15.55 -38.29 15.05
N GLU A 3 14.76 -39.15 15.69
CA GLU A 3 14.38 -40.48 15.26
C GLU A 3 13.25 -40.37 14.23
N LYS A 4 13.46 -40.89 13.02
CA LYS A 4 12.43 -41.03 11.99
C LYS A 4 11.61 -42.27 12.28
N SER A 5 10.31 -42.11 12.51
CA SER A 5 9.33 -43.21 12.64
C SER A 5 8.51 -43.36 11.36
N PRO A 6 8.72 -44.40 10.52
CA PRO A 6 7.95 -44.63 9.29
C PRO A 6 7.02 -45.82 9.45
N CYS A 7 5.97 -45.75 10.29
CA CYS A 7 5.14 -46.92 10.57
C CYS A 7 3.62 -46.69 10.64
N LEU A 8 3.11 -45.48 10.36
CA LEU A 8 1.66 -45.22 10.42
C LEU A 8 0.88 -45.54 9.13
N TRP A 9 1.55 -45.69 7.98
CA TRP A 9 0.85 -45.99 6.72
C TRP A 9 0.63 -47.48 6.44
N LYS A 10 1.43 -48.37 7.03
CA LYS A 10 1.29 -49.83 6.80
C LYS A 10 0.01 -50.41 7.42
N ARG A 11 -0.51 -49.82 8.49
CA ARG A 11 -1.75 -50.28 9.15
C ARG A 11 -3.02 -49.84 8.45
N PHE A 12 -2.98 -48.73 7.71
CA PHE A 12 -4.13 -48.25 6.94
C PHE A 12 -4.33 -49.05 5.64
N CYS A 13 -3.27 -49.67 5.12
CA CYS A 13 -3.29 -50.39 3.85
C CYS A 13 -3.95 -51.79 3.93
N LEU A 14 -4.03 -52.39 5.13
CA LEU A 14 -4.53 -53.77 5.32
C LEU A 14 -6.05 -53.87 5.54
N LEU A 15 -6.77 -52.75 5.67
CA LEU A 15 -8.22 -52.73 5.89
C LEU A 15 -9.06 -52.60 4.60
N LEU A 16 -8.43 -52.55 3.43
CA LEU A 16 -9.10 -52.28 2.15
C LEU A 16 -8.85 -53.36 1.08
N HIS A 17 -8.36 -54.54 1.47
CA HIS A 17 -7.98 -55.60 0.53
C HIS A 17 -8.84 -56.88 0.63
N GLY A 18 -10.12 -56.72 0.99
CA GLY A 18 -11.08 -57.81 1.11
C GLY A 18 -12.35 -57.54 0.33
N LEU A 19 -12.30 -57.70 -1.00
CA LEU A 19 -13.37 -58.21 -1.88
C LEU A 19 -12.92 -58.07 -3.34
N ARG A 20 -12.20 -59.08 -3.82
CA ARG A 20 -11.93 -59.28 -5.24
C ARG A 20 -13.09 -60.08 -5.81
N ASN A 21 -14.03 -59.43 -6.50
CA ASN A 21 -14.95 -60.12 -7.40
C ASN A 21 -15.07 -59.42 -8.75
N MET A 22 -15.09 -60.25 -9.78
CA MET A 22 -14.89 -59.92 -11.18
C MET A 22 -16.15 -59.31 -11.80
N SER A 23 -15.98 -58.16 -12.45
CA SER A 23 -16.63 -57.87 -13.72
C SER A 23 -15.70 -56.94 -14.48
N LYS A 24 -15.11 -57.46 -15.55
CA LYS A 24 -14.23 -56.70 -16.45
C LYS A 24 -15.15 -56.00 -17.44
N PRO A 25 -15.41 -54.68 -17.34
CA PRO A 25 -16.13 -53.99 -18.39
C PRO A 25 -15.24 -54.01 -19.64
N SER A 26 -15.88 -54.23 -20.78
CA SER A 26 -15.27 -54.10 -22.10
C SER A 26 -14.58 -52.74 -22.20
N ASP A 27 -13.25 -52.74 -22.19
CA ASP A 27 -12.44 -51.58 -22.55
C ASP A 27 -12.57 -51.40 -24.07
N ASN A 28 -13.73 -50.90 -24.48
CA ASN A 28 -13.86 -50.25 -25.77
C ASN A 28 -13.04 -48.99 -25.65
N GLY A 29 -11.89 -48.97 -26.35
CA GLY A 29 -11.02 -47.81 -26.47
C GLY A 29 -11.85 -46.58 -26.86
N LYS A 30 -12.32 -45.87 -25.85
CA LYS A 30 -12.83 -44.52 -25.98
C LYS A 30 -11.57 -43.72 -26.12
N ASN A 31 -11.30 -43.25 -27.33
CA ASN A 31 -10.31 -42.22 -27.55
C ASN A 31 -10.73 -41.03 -26.67
N GLU A 32 -10.13 -40.94 -25.48
CA GLU A 32 -10.22 -39.80 -24.58
C GLU A 32 -9.38 -38.67 -25.19
N GLY A 33 -9.86 -38.16 -26.32
CA GLY A 33 -9.32 -36.95 -26.93
C GLY A 33 -9.80 -35.75 -26.13
N PHE A 34 -8.92 -34.77 -25.94
CA PHE A 34 -9.30 -33.46 -25.42
C PHE A 34 -10.47 -32.91 -26.25
N THR A 35 -11.59 -32.66 -25.58
CA THR A 35 -12.71 -32.00 -26.25
C THR A 35 -12.27 -30.57 -26.57
N LEU A 36 -12.61 -30.07 -27.77
CA LEU A 36 -12.30 -28.69 -28.16
C LEU A 36 -12.88 -27.68 -27.15
N LEU A 37 -14.02 -28.04 -26.55
CA LEU A 37 -14.69 -27.26 -25.51
C LEU A 37 -13.84 -27.10 -24.23
N GLU A 38 -13.10 -28.11 -23.83
CA GLU A 38 -12.23 -28.05 -22.64
C GLU A 38 -11.05 -27.09 -22.84
N VAL A 39 -10.42 -27.12 -24.02
CA VAL A 39 -9.31 -26.23 -24.36
C VAL A 39 -9.78 -24.78 -24.40
N MET A 40 -10.98 -24.51 -24.91
CA MET A 40 -11.56 -23.17 -24.93
C MET A 40 -11.84 -22.63 -23.52
N ILE A 41 -12.34 -23.48 -22.61
CA ILE A 41 -12.58 -23.09 -21.22
C ILE A 41 -11.24 -22.81 -20.52
N ALA A 42 -10.25 -23.69 -20.66
CA ALA A 42 -8.92 -23.50 -20.07
C ALA A 42 -8.27 -22.19 -20.55
N PHE A 43 -8.33 -21.90 -21.86
CA PHE A 43 -7.77 -20.68 -22.43
C PHE A 43 -8.48 -19.43 -21.89
N SER A 44 -9.80 -19.48 -21.72
CA SER A 44 -10.59 -18.37 -21.16
C SER A 44 -10.17 -18.05 -19.73
N ILE A 45 -9.95 -19.08 -18.89
CA ILE A 45 -9.50 -18.89 -17.51
C ILE A 45 -8.09 -18.30 -17.48
N ILE A 46 -7.18 -18.81 -18.32
CA ILE A 46 -5.80 -18.31 -18.41
C ILE A 46 -5.78 -16.83 -18.82
N ALA A 47 -6.60 -16.42 -19.79
CA ALA A 47 -6.67 -15.04 -20.24
C ALA A 47 -7.10 -14.07 -19.12
N ILE A 48 -8.08 -14.46 -18.30
CA ILE A 48 -8.52 -13.69 -17.13
C ILE A 48 -7.38 -13.57 -16.13
N VAL A 49 -6.71 -14.69 -15.79
CA VAL A 49 -5.60 -14.72 -14.83
C VAL A 49 -4.41 -13.87 -15.31
N ILE A 50 -4.05 -13.93 -16.60
CA ILE A 50 -2.96 -13.14 -17.16
C ILE A 50 -3.27 -11.64 -17.05
N THR A 51 -4.51 -11.24 -17.35
CA THR A 51 -4.93 -9.84 -17.27
C THR A 51 -4.83 -9.30 -15.84
N THR A 52 -5.24 -10.09 -14.84
CA THR A 52 -5.14 -9.68 -13.43
C THR A 52 -3.71 -9.63 -12.94
N LEU A 53 -2.87 -10.61 -13.30
CA LEU A 53 -1.44 -10.63 -12.96
C LEU A 53 -0.68 -9.46 -13.60
N TRP A 54 -1.01 -9.11 -14.85
CA TRP A 54 -0.42 -7.96 -15.52
C TRP A 54 -0.74 -6.65 -14.78
N GLY A 55 -1.99 -6.47 -14.36
CA GLY A 55 -2.39 -5.32 -13.55
C GLY A 55 -1.69 -5.27 -12.19
N LEU A 56 -1.43 -6.42 -11.56
CA LEU A 56 -0.70 -6.49 -10.29
C LEU A 56 0.77 -6.12 -10.44
N HIS A 57 1.44 -6.58 -11.50
CA HIS A 57 2.83 -6.25 -11.75
C HIS A 57 3.02 -4.73 -11.95
N SER A 58 2.15 -4.10 -12.74
CA SER A 58 2.16 -2.64 -12.89
C SER A 58 2.01 -1.94 -11.54
N LYS A 59 1.08 -2.39 -10.68
CA LYS A 59 0.88 -1.81 -9.35
C LYS A 59 2.10 -1.91 -8.45
N THR A 60 2.83 -3.04 -8.48
CA THR A 60 4.05 -3.21 -7.67
C THR A 60 5.17 -2.26 -8.07
N VAL A 61 5.29 -1.93 -9.36
CA VAL A 61 6.31 -0.98 -9.85
C VAL A 61 5.96 0.45 -9.43
N TYR A 62 4.70 0.86 -9.52
CA TYR A 62 4.27 2.18 -9.04
C TYR A 62 4.46 2.35 -7.53
N LEU A 63 4.21 1.30 -6.74
CA LEU A 63 4.41 1.34 -5.29
C LEU A 63 5.89 1.43 -4.86
N ASN A 64 6.83 0.99 -5.69
CA ASN A 64 8.25 0.98 -5.32
C ASN A 64 8.92 2.36 -5.40
N LEU A 65 8.48 3.21 -6.32
CA LEU A 65 8.96 4.59 -6.43
C LEU A 65 8.27 5.51 -5.42
N ASN A 66 6.98 5.26 -5.17
CA ASN A 66 6.19 6.03 -4.22
C ASN A 66 6.49 5.70 -2.74
N SER A 67 6.88 4.48 -2.37
CA SER A 67 6.94 4.09 -0.95
C SER A 67 7.96 4.88 -0.13
N GLN A 68 9.06 5.33 -0.75
CA GLN A 68 10.06 6.12 -0.05
C GLN A 68 9.54 7.54 0.23
N PHE A 69 8.95 8.20 -0.78
CA PHE A 69 8.30 9.50 -0.59
C PHE A 69 7.12 9.41 0.38
N ASP A 70 6.27 8.39 0.24
CA ASP A 70 5.07 8.18 1.07
C ASP A 70 5.40 7.94 2.56
N THR A 71 6.63 7.51 2.87
CA THR A 71 7.08 7.32 4.26
C THR A 71 7.92 8.48 4.78
N GLN A 72 8.72 9.09 3.91
CA GLN A 72 9.68 10.14 4.29
C GLN A 72 9.07 11.54 4.28
N ALA A 73 8.19 11.85 3.32
CA ALA A 73 7.53 13.15 3.23
C ALA A 73 6.63 13.45 4.45
N PRO A 74 5.83 12.51 4.98
CA PRO A 74 5.07 12.75 6.21
C PRO A 74 5.97 12.99 7.42
N PHE A 75 7.09 12.25 7.53
CA PHE A 75 8.04 12.43 8.62
C PHE A 75 8.69 13.82 8.58
N LEU A 76 9.16 14.26 7.40
CA LEU A 76 9.73 15.60 7.22
C LEU A 76 8.68 16.69 7.49
N ALA A 77 7.45 16.49 7.02
CA ALA A 77 6.35 17.40 7.26
C ALA A 77 6.02 17.53 8.76
N GLU A 78 6.01 16.43 9.50
CA GLU A 78 5.76 16.41 10.94
C GLU A 78 6.88 17.10 11.72
N VAL A 79 8.14 16.83 11.38
CA VAL A 79 9.30 17.51 11.99
C VAL A 79 9.22 19.02 11.75
N LYS A 80 8.94 19.45 10.51
CA LYS A 80 8.83 20.88 10.19
C LYS A 80 7.62 21.52 10.87
N MET A 81 6.49 20.81 10.92
CA MET A 81 5.30 21.25 11.65
C MET A 81 5.60 21.44 13.14
N ALA A 82 6.31 20.53 13.79
CA ALA A 82 6.69 20.68 15.19
C ALA A 82 7.57 21.93 15.42
N GLN A 83 8.54 22.19 14.54
CA GLN A 83 9.39 23.39 14.62
C GLN A 83 8.60 24.69 14.47
N ILE A 84 7.62 24.73 13.56
CA ILE A 84 6.74 25.88 13.37
C ILE A 84 5.82 26.06 14.58
N VAL A 85 5.31 24.96 15.13
CA VAL A 85 4.41 24.96 16.28
C VAL A 85 5.11 25.46 17.55
N GLU A 86 6.40 25.18 17.74
CA GLU A 86 7.21 25.69 18.85
C GLU A 86 7.50 27.19 18.74
N ASN A 87 7.64 27.71 17.52
CA ASN A 87 8.04 29.11 17.27
C ASN A 87 7.01 29.83 16.39
N ILE A 88 5.72 29.65 16.67
CA ILE A 88 4.63 30.12 15.80
C ILE A 88 4.62 31.64 15.59
N GLU A 89 5.16 32.40 16.54
CA GLU A 89 5.33 33.86 16.44
C GLU A 89 6.36 34.26 15.38
N LYS A 90 7.34 33.40 15.10
CA LYS A 90 8.41 33.65 14.12
C LYS A 90 7.96 33.32 12.69
N TYR A 91 7.09 32.33 12.53
CA TYR A 91 6.66 31.81 11.23
C TYR A 91 5.32 32.39 10.77
N GLN A 92 5.05 33.66 11.06
CA GLN A 92 3.80 34.31 10.62
C GLN A 92 3.73 34.58 9.12
N GLU A 93 4.88 34.56 8.42
CA GLU A 93 4.97 34.73 6.98
C GLU A 93 5.11 33.39 6.26
N ALA A 94 4.75 33.36 4.98
CA ALA A 94 4.97 32.19 4.14
C ALA A 94 6.47 32.04 3.88
N GLU A 95 7.02 30.90 4.28
CA GLU A 95 8.43 30.57 4.10
C GLU A 95 8.57 29.36 3.17
N GLU A 96 9.61 29.39 2.34
CA GLU A 96 10.01 28.30 1.47
C GLU A 96 11.50 28.00 1.65
N GLY A 97 11.88 26.75 1.48
CA GLY A 97 13.27 26.34 1.59
C GLY A 97 13.52 24.91 1.14
N ASP A 98 14.78 24.52 1.19
CA ASP A 98 15.22 23.14 0.96
C ASP A 98 15.57 22.46 2.29
N PHE A 99 15.74 21.14 2.23
CA PHE A 99 16.26 20.35 3.34
C PHE A 99 17.78 20.13 3.25
N GLY A 100 18.49 20.91 2.41
CA GLY A 100 19.94 20.83 2.24
C GLY A 100 20.46 19.48 1.69
N GLU A 101 21.74 19.17 1.98
CA GLU A 101 22.41 17.94 1.53
C GLU A 101 21.88 16.67 2.20
N ASP A 102 21.18 16.79 3.33
CA ASP A 102 20.60 15.66 4.04
C ASP A 102 19.47 14.99 3.24
N PHE A 103 18.75 15.77 2.41
CA PHE A 103 17.66 15.29 1.58
C PHE A 103 17.62 16.00 0.21
N PRO A 104 18.48 15.59 -0.75
CA PRO A 104 18.53 16.23 -2.06
C PRO A 104 17.21 16.04 -2.82
N GLY A 105 16.67 17.13 -3.37
CA GLY A 105 15.44 17.12 -4.17
C GLY A 105 14.14 17.28 -3.38
N TYR A 106 14.21 17.41 -2.05
CA TYR A 106 13.07 17.78 -1.22
C TYR A 106 13.04 19.28 -0.96
N ALA A 107 11.91 19.90 -1.26
CA ALA A 107 11.60 21.30 -0.95
C ALA A 107 10.43 21.35 0.03
N TRP A 108 10.38 22.39 0.86
CA TRP A 108 9.26 22.62 1.76
C TRP A 108 8.74 24.05 1.61
N GLN A 109 7.45 24.20 1.85
CA GLN A 109 6.79 25.47 1.95
C GLN A 109 5.83 25.45 3.14
N SER A 110 5.89 26.48 3.97
CA SER A 110 5.02 26.65 5.12
C SER A 110 4.25 27.94 5.03
N SER A 111 2.96 27.90 5.35
CA SER A 111 2.14 29.10 5.52
C SER A 111 1.39 29.04 6.85
N VAL A 112 1.42 30.15 7.58
CA VAL A 112 0.60 30.34 8.79
C VAL A 112 -0.41 31.44 8.50
N SER A 113 -1.69 31.12 8.59
CA SER A 113 -2.78 32.05 8.33
C SER A 113 -3.79 32.09 9.48
N ASN A 114 -4.48 33.22 9.62
CA ASN A 114 -5.61 33.33 10.55
C ASN A 114 -6.83 32.65 9.96
N VAL A 115 -7.60 31.97 10.81
CA VAL A 115 -8.88 31.40 10.39
C VAL A 115 -9.95 32.47 10.53
N GLU A 116 -10.29 33.15 9.43
CA GLU A 116 -11.43 34.07 9.41
C GLU A 116 -12.74 33.27 9.40
N SER A 117 -13.54 33.39 10.46
CA SER A 117 -14.83 32.72 10.54
C SER A 117 -15.83 33.56 11.32
N GLU A 118 -16.92 33.95 10.65
CA GLU A 118 -18.04 34.69 11.24
C GLU A 118 -18.69 33.91 12.41
N THR A 119 -18.59 32.58 12.41
CA THR A 119 -19.17 31.71 13.45
C THR A 119 -18.33 31.59 14.72
N LEU A 120 -17.03 31.91 14.66
CA LEU A 120 -16.10 31.72 15.78
C LEU A 120 -15.81 33.01 16.57
N GLY A 121 -16.29 34.17 16.11
CA GLY A 121 -16.14 35.45 16.82
C GLY A 121 -14.70 35.71 17.24
N ASP A 122 -14.50 36.11 18.51
CA ASP A 122 -13.18 36.41 19.08
C ASP A 122 -12.20 35.23 19.10
N LEU A 123 -12.69 33.98 18.95
CA LEU A 123 -11.82 32.80 18.85
C LEU A 123 -11.15 32.66 17.47
N SER A 124 -11.67 33.34 16.44
CA SER A 124 -11.10 33.34 15.10
C SER A 124 -9.70 33.99 15.06
N GLU A 125 -9.50 35.07 15.83
CA GLU A 125 -8.21 35.77 15.96
C GLU A 125 -7.17 34.92 16.71
N LYS A 126 -7.62 34.04 17.60
CA LYS A 126 -6.78 33.13 18.39
C LYS A 126 -6.50 31.81 17.68
N LEU A 127 -7.17 31.53 16.56
CA LEU A 127 -7.03 30.29 15.81
C LEU A 127 -6.09 30.48 14.61
N LYS A 128 -4.91 29.86 14.68
CA LYS A 128 -3.94 29.83 13.59
C LYS A 128 -4.06 28.52 12.81
N LYS A 129 -4.15 28.62 11.48
CA LYS A 129 -3.99 27.51 10.53
C LYS A 129 -2.52 27.46 10.12
N ILE A 130 -1.90 26.30 10.31
CA ILE A 130 -0.53 26.02 9.87
C ILE A 130 -0.62 24.99 8.75
N GLU A 131 -0.10 25.33 7.58
CA GLU A 131 -0.05 24.45 6.41
C GLU A 131 1.41 24.24 6.03
N VAL A 132 1.81 22.97 5.92
CA VAL A 132 3.16 22.57 5.50
C VAL A 132 3.02 21.68 4.27
N THR A 133 3.70 22.05 3.20
CA THR A 133 3.74 21.31 1.95
C THR A 133 5.18 20.89 1.67
N ILE A 134 5.38 19.60 1.42
CA ILE A 134 6.65 18.99 1.04
C ILE A 134 6.55 18.60 -0.42
N GLY A 135 7.42 19.16 -1.25
CA GLY A 135 7.57 18.82 -2.66
C GLY A 135 8.81 17.95 -2.88
N PHE A 136 8.73 16.99 -3.77
CA PHE A 136 9.87 16.19 -4.24
C PHE A 136 9.93 16.18 -5.77
N ASN A 137 11.16 16.23 -6.30
CA ASN A 137 11.45 16.23 -7.74
C ASN A 137 10.71 17.37 -8.50
N ASP A 138 10.95 18.62 -8.09
CA ASP A 138 10.38 19.83 -8.72
C ASP A 138 8.83 19.86 -8.74
N GLY A 139 8.21 19.27 -7.70
CA GLY A 139 6.77 19.28 -7.52
C GLY A 139 6.00 18.14 -8.20
N GLU A 140 6.70 17.13 -8.74
CA GLU A 140 6.06 15.91 -9.25
C GLU A 140 5.30 15.16 -8.13
N PHE A 141 5.84 15.20 -6.91
CA PHE A 141 5.21 14.62 -5.74
C PHE A 141 5.06 15.66 -4.64
N ASN A 142 3.83 15.90 -4.21
CA ASN A 142 3.52 16.88 -3.16
C ASN A 142 2.76 16.19 -2.03
N TYR A 143 3.18 16.45 -0.80
CA TYR A 143 2.51 16.02 0.41
C TYR A 143 2.22 17.23 1.27
N SER A 144 0.95 17.46 1.62
CA SER A 144 0.54 18.60 2.43
C SER A 144 -0.16 18.15 3.72
N ILE A 145 0.20 18.79 4.83
CA ILE A 145 -0.43 18.60 6.14
C ILE A 145 -0.91 19.95 6.67
N ILE A 146 -2.11 19.96 7.25
CA ILE A 146 -2.74 21.14 7.84
C ILE A 146 -3.02 20.87 9.31
N SER A 147 -2.66 21.81 10.18
CA SER A 147 -2.96 21.78 11.60
C SER A 147 -3.58 23.10 12.06
N TYR A 148 -4.55 23.01 12.96
CA TYR A 148 -5.21 24.16 13.57
C TYR A 148 -4.80 24.25 15.03
N ARG A 149 -4.29 25.40 15.45
CA ARG A 149 -3.87 25.62 16.83
C ARG A 149 -4.52 26.85 17.41
N LEU A 150 -5.10 26.67 18.59
CA LEU A 150 -5.61 27.77 19.42
C LEU A 150 -4.46 28.30 20.27
N LEU A 151 -4.19 29.60 20.19
CA LEU A 151 -3.26 30.29 21.08
C LEU A 151 -4.01 30.72 22.33
N GLN A 152 -3.61 30.16 23.48
CA GLN A 152 -4.16 30.50 24.79
C GLN A 152 -3.12 31.38 25.49
N GLU A 153 -3.49 32.64 25.77
CA GLU A 153 -2.71 33.58 26.61
C GLU A 153 -2.54 33.09 28.05
#